data_AF-A0A938WAB2-F1
#
_entry.id   AF-A0A938WAB2-F1
#
_cell.length_a   1.000
_cell.length_b   1.000
_cell.length_c   1.000
_cell.angle_alpha   90.00
_cell.angle_beta   90.00
_cell.angle_gamma   90.00
#
_symmetry.space_group_name_H-M   'P 1'
#
loop_
_entity.id
_entity.type
_entity.pdbx_description
1 polymer ?
#
loop_
_entity_poly.entity_id
_entity_poly.type
_entity_poly.pdbx_seq_one_letter_code
_entity_poly.pdbx_strand_id
1 'polypeptide(L)'
;MRTLGIILLALVSACDDLSPFISEEGLADRLDLDSDGVENARDCAPTDPSFTTLTFWRDLDGDGFGAGEPTQTCPDNDDFALPVREGFAVKAGDCNDGNNTVYPGAREVCDFADNNCDDEVDEGFASHWCRDADEDGYGDANDT
;
A
#
# COMPACT_ATOMS: atom_id res chain seq x y z
N MET A 1 51.35 55.58 -32.49
CA MET A 1 51.50 54.65 -31.35
C MET A 1 51.28 55.49 -30.08
N ARG A 2 50.39 55.28 -29.12
CA ARG A 2 49.37 54.27 -28.75
C ARG A 2 48.18 55.07 -28.14
N THR A 3 46.92 54.64 -28.03
CA THR A 3 46.06 53.62 -28.67
C THR A 3 44.60 54.01 -28.30
N LEU A 4 43.58 53.63 -29.07
CA LEU A 4 42.17 53.88 -28.69
C LEU A 4 41.77 53.01 -27.48
N GLY A 5 41.35 53.65 -26.39
CA GLY A 5 40.80 53.00 -25.20
C GLY A 5 39.27 52.94 -25.23
N ILE A 6 38.70 52.16 -26.15
CA ILE A 6 37.28 51.74 -26.05
C ILE A 6 37.28 50.46 -25.22
N ILE A 7 36.92 50.55 -23.94
CA ILE A 7 36.56 49.37 -23.15
C ILE A 7 35.05 49.40 -22.96
N LEU A 8 34.43 48.41 -23.62
CA LEU A 8 33.01 48.18 -23.69
C LEU A 8 32.46 47.76 -22.32
N LEU A 9 31.18 48.08 -22.11
CA LEU A 9 30.40 47.70 -20.94
C LEU A 9 30.51 46.20 -20.62
N ALA A 10 30.98 45.89 -19.42
CA ALA A 10 30.80 44.58 -18.78
C ALA A 10 30.49 44.81 -17.30
N LEU A 11 29.24 45.24 -17.03
CA LEU A 11 28.60 44.91 -15.76
C LEU A 11 28.44 43.40 -15.77
N VAL A 12 29.45 42.67 -15.26
CA VAL A 12 29.28 41.28 -14.87
C VAL A 12 28.30 41.33 -13.70
N SER A 13 27.03 41.08 -14.02
CA SER A 13 25.97 40.94 -13.04
C SER A 13 26.39 39.82 -12.10
N ALA A 14 26.68 40.16 -10.85
CA ALA A 14 26.89 39.17 -9.80
C ALA A 14 25.54 38.47 -9.53
N CYS A 15 25.24 37.46 -10.34
CA CYS A 15 24.08 36.58 -10.25
C CYS A 15 24.54 35.11 -10.25
N ASP A 16 25.72 34.87 -9.68
CA ASP A 16 26.35 33.55 -9.54
C ASP A 16 26.55 33.17 -8.06
N ASP A 17 25.68 33.66 -7.13
CA ASP A 17 25.75 33.26 -5.71
C ASP A 17 24.44 33.52 -4.91
N LEU A 18 23.29 33.02 -5.39
CA LEU A 18 22.01 33.07 -4.64
C LEU A 18 21.13 31.81 -4.72
N SER A 19 21.61 30.72 -5.33
CA SER A 19 21.15 29.38 -4.96
C SER A 19 21.92 28.96 -3.70
N PRO A 20 21.28 28.58 -2.58
CA PRO A 20 22.02 28.03 -1.45
C PRO A 20 22.83 26.82 -1.93
N PHE A 21 24.11 26.81 -1.58
CA PHE A 21 25.09 25.82 -2.03
C PHE A 21 24.83 24.47 -1.34
N ILE A 22 23.78 23.76 -1.78
CA ILE A 22 23.59 22.35 -1.46
C ILE A 22 24.70 21.61 -2.22
N SER A 23 25.52 20.83 -1.53
CA SER A 23 26.48 19.94 -2.19
C SER A 23 25.74 18.95 -3.09
N GLU A 24 26.39 18.43 -4.13
CA GLU A 24 25.82 17.36 -4.96
C GLU A 24 25.41 16.14 -4.08
N GLU A 25 26.11 15.91 -2.96
CA GLU A 25 25.75 14.96 -1.90
C GLU A 25 24.43 15.32 -1.19
N GLY A 26 24.24 16.59 -0.82
CA GLY A 26 23.02 17.06 -0.14
C GLY A 26 21.80 17.22 -1.06
N LEU A 27 21.95 17.04 -2.38
CA LEU A 27 20.81 16.88 -3.29
C LEU A 27 20.27 15.45 -3.24
N ALA A 28 21.12 14.45 -3.00
CA ALA A 28 20.72 13.08 -2.72
C ALA A 28 20.02 12.97 -1.36
N ASP A 29 20.56 13.56 -0.28
CA ASP A 29 19.91 13.61 1.06
C ASP A 29 18.56 14.37 1.10
N ARG A 30 18.15 15.01 -0.01
CA ARG A 30 16.83 15.64 -0.20
C ARG A 30 15.95 14.89 -1.20
N LEU A 31 16.51 13.92 -1.90
CA LEU A 31 15.86 13.07 -2.88
C LEU A 31 15.69 11.64 -2.35
N ASP A 32 16.41 11.26 -1.31
CA ASP A 32 16.31 10.02 -0.52
C ASP A 32 16.17 10.47 0.96
N LEU A 33 14.97 10.32 1.52
CA LEU A 33 14.59 10.94 2.82
C LEU A 33 14.85 10.02 4.03
N ASP A 34 15.09 8.73 3.83
CA ASP A 34 15.45 7.79 4.90
C ASP A 34 16.84 7.16 4.79
N SER A 35 17.55 7.45 3.69
CA SER A 35 18.93 7.06 3.41
C SER A 35 19.13 5.56 3.14
N ASP A 36 18.14 4.89 2.55
CA ASP A 36 18.26 3.49 2.14
C ASP A 36 18.97 3.28 0.78
N GLY A 37 19.16 4.36 0.01
CA GLY A 37 19.79 4.37 -1.30
C GLY A 37 18.82 4.39 -2.48
N VAL A 38 17.51 4.51 -2.25
CA VAL A 38 16.48 4.71 -3.27
C VAL A 38 15.99 6.15 -3.25
N GLU A 39 15.94 6.77 -4.43
CA GLU A 39 15.33 8.10 -4.60
C GLU A 39 13.82 8.00 -4.27
N ASN A 40 13.31 8.86 -3.39
CA ASN A 40 11.89 9.09 -3.05
C ASN A 40 10.96 9.01 -4.28
N ALA A 41 11.43 9.50 -5.45
CA ALA A 41 10.74 9.43 -6.74
C ALA A 41 10.48 8.00 -7.30
N ARG A 42 11.04 6.98 -6.64
CA ARG A 42 10.97 5.56 -6.96
C ARG A 42 10.81 4.68 -5.72
N ASP A 43 10.92 5.26 -4.54
CA ASP A 43 10.75 4.56 -3.29
C ASP A 43 9.26 4.48 -2.91
N CYS A 44 8.87 3.29 -2.48
CA CYS A 44 7.54 2.98 -1.98
C CYS A 44 7.31 3.47 -0.55
N ALA A 45 8.37 3.73 0.24
CA ALA A 45 8.25 4.07 1.65
C ALA A 45 9.26 5.15 2.12
N PRO A 46 9.21 6.40 1.60
CA PRO A 46 10.26 7.45 1.73
C PRO A 46 10.51 8.03 3.14
N THR A 47 10.20 7.28 4.19
CA THR A 47 10.55 7.57 5.59
C THR A 47 10.89 6.31 6.40
N ASP A 48 10.92 5.12 5.78
CA ASP A 48 11.22 3.84 6.44
C ASP A 48 12.23 3.03 5.60
N PRO A 49 13.53 3.08 5.95
CA PRO A 49 14.63 2.54 5.15
C PRO A 49 14.69 1.00 5.19
N SER A 50 13.63 0.37 5.65
CA SER A 50 13.41 -1.07 5.69
C SER A 50 12.64 -1.58 4.46
N PHE A 51 12.02 -0.71 3.65
CA PHE A 51 10.99 -1.08 2.66
C PHE A 51 11.03 -0.32 1.31
N THR A 52 12.03 -0.61 0.47
CA THR A 52 12.09 -0.11 -0.93
C THR A 52 10.94 -0.55 -1.86
N THR A 53 10.11 -1.53 -1.46
CA THR A 53 9.02 -2.05 -2.30
C THR A 53 7.85 -2.51 -1.43
N LEU A 54 6.65 -2.03 -1.75
CA LEU A 54 5.39 -2.48 -1.16
C LEU A 54 4.65 -3.40 -2.13
N THR A 55 4.02 -4.43 -1.58
CA THR A 55 3.12 -5.33 -2.33
C THR A 55 1.69 -5.05 -1.92
N PHE A 56 0.80 -4.96 -2.90
CA PHE A 56 -0.62 -4.72 -2.71
C PHE A 56 -1.46 -5.78 -3.42
N TRP A 57 -2.64 -6.04 -2.91
CA TRP A 57 -3.67 -6.88 -3.52
C TRP A 57 -4.91 -6.04 -3.79
N ARG A 58 -5.73 -6.43 -4.75
CA ARG A 58 -7.00 -5.72 -4.99
C ARG A 58 -7.97 -6.07 -3.87
N ASP A 59 -8.67 -5.05 -3.39
CA ASP A 59 -9.63 -5.08 -2.28
C ASP A 59 -10.92 -4.41 -2.79
N LEU A 60 -11.90 -5.21 -3.21
CA LEU A 60 -13.14 -4.73 -3.84
C LEU A 60 -14.26 -4.36 -2.86
N ASP A 61 -14.20 -4.83 -1.60
CA ASP A 61 -15.27 -4.65 -0.62
C ASP A 61 -14.89 -3.78 0.60
N GLY A 62 -13.59 -3.53 0.80
CA GLY A 62 -13.04 -2.55 1.74
C GLY A 62 -12.76 -3.07 3.15
N ASP A 63 -12.57 -4.38 3.38
CA ASP A 63 -12.16 -4.89 4.71
C ASP A 63 -10.66 -4.71 5.03
N GLY A 64 -9.82 -4.40 4.04
CA GLY A 64 -8.39 -4.19 4.20
C GLY A 64 -7.54 -5.47 4.08
N PHE A 65 -8.12 -6.56 3.60
CA PHE A 65 -7.46 -7.67 2.93
C PHE A 65 -7.78 -7.62 1.43
N GLY A 66 -7.03 -8.39 0.64
CA GLY A 66 -7.23 -8.40 -0.80
C GLY A 66 -6.80 -9.69 -1.48
N ALA A 67 -7.33 -9.88 -2.68
CA ALA A 67 -7.27 -11.13 -3.43
C ALA A 67 -6.50 -11.01 -4.76
N GLY A 68 -6.11 -12.17 -5.29
CA GLY A 68 -5.52 -12.33 -6.61
C GLY A 68 -4.03 -12.02 -6.71
N GLU A 69 -3.59 -11.60 -7.90
CA GLU A 69 -2.16 -11.39 -8.20
C GLU A 69 -1.59 -10.17 -7.48
N PRO A 70 -0.42 -10.31 -6.79
CA PRO A 70 0.22 -9.21 -6.08
C PRO A 70 0.71 -8.14 -7.07
N THR A 71 0.32 -6.89 -6.81
CA THR A 71 0.74 -5.71 -7.58
C THR A 71 1.84 -4.97 -6.82
N GLN A 72 3.00 -4.84 -7.45
CA GLN A 72 4.14 -4.04 -6.97
C GLN A 72 4.21 -2.73 -7.77
N THR A 73 3.31 -1.79 -7.44
CA THR A 73 3.34 -0.43 -7.97
C THR A 73 3.38 0.53 -6.81
N CYS A 74 4.51 1.19 -6.58
CA CYS A 74 4.57 2.37 -5.72
C CYS A 74 3.61 3.41 -6.31
N PRO A 75 2.63 3.93 -5.54
CA PRO A 75 1.95 5.16 -5.88
C PRO A 75 2.96 6.28 -6.13
N ASP A 76 2.63 7.22 -7.02
CA ASP A 76 3.40 8.45 -7.14
C ASP A 76 3.50 9.15 -5.77
N ASN A 77 4.69 9.67 -5.49
CA ASN A 77 5.37 9.48 -4.21
C ASN A 77 5.38 10.73 -3.30
N ASP A 78 4.25 11.45 -3.19
CA ASP A 78 4.17 12.69 -2.40
C ASP A 78 3.08 12.72 -1.31
N ASP A 79 2.17 11.74 -1.24
CA ASP A 79 1.20 11.64 -0.15
C ASP A 79 1.54 10.52 0.84
N PHE A 80 1.93 10.93 2.05
CA PHE A 80 2.20 10.07 3.21
C PHE A 80 0.88 9.56 3.83
N ALA A 81 0.07 8.94 2.98
CA ALA A 81 -1.27 8.45 3.28
C ALA A 81 -1.38 6.96 2.86
N LEU A 82 -0.69 6.10 3.60
CA LEU A 82 -1.27 4.79 3.90
C LEU A 82 -2.55 5.08 4.72
N PRO A 83 -3.71 5.00 4.08
CA PRO A 83 -4.36 3.70 3.93
C PRO A 83 -4.65 3.35 2.48
N VAL A 84 -4.90 2.06 2.25
CA VAL A 84 -5.82 1.50 1.23
C VAL A 84 -6.17 2.50 0.13
N ARG A 85 -5.33 2.62 -0.91
CA ARG A 85 -5.71 3.33 -2.14
C ARG A 85 -7.02 2.69 -2.59
N GLU A 86 -8.12 3.45 -2.70
CA GLU A 86 -9.47 2.91 -2.95
C GLU A 86 -9.42 1.76 -3.98
N GLY A 87 -9.68 0.53 -3.51
CA GLY A 87 -9.53 -0.70 -4.31
C GLY A 87 -8.30 -1.59 -4.01
N PHE A 88 -7.45 -1.30 -3.01
CA PHE A 88 -6.23 -2.08 -2.71
C PHE A 88 -5.86 -2.23 -1.23
N ALA A 89 -5.58 -3.46 -0.80
CA ALA A 89 -5.07 -3.80 0.53
C ALA A 89 -3.57 -4.14 0.56
N VAL A 90 -2.94 -3.98 1.73
CA VAL A 90 -1.56 -4.44 2.03
C VAL A 90 -1.50 -5.82 2.69
N LYS A 91 -2.66 -6.40 3.01
CA LYS A 91 -2.78 -7.77 3.49
C LYS A 91 -3.35 -8.64 2.37
N ALA A 92 -2.85 -9.86 2.27
CA ALA A 92 -3.31 -10.86 1.31
C ALA A 92 -4.22 -11.88 1.99
N GLY A 93 -4.87 -12.72 1.17
CA GLY A 93 -5.55 -13.94 1.64
C GLY A 93 -7.06 -13.82 1.77
N ASP A 94 -7.64 -12.70 1.33
CA ASP A 94 -9.09 -12.61 1.13
C ASP A 94 -9.56 -13.69 0.14
N CYS A 95 -10.55 -14.46 0.58
CA CYS A 95 -11.18 -15.56 -0.14
C CYS A 95 -12.50 -15.17 -0.83
N ASN A 96 -13.03 -13.97 -0.56
CA ASN A 96 -14.32 -13.47 -1.04
C ASN A 96 -14.33 -11.93 -1.25
N ASP A 97 -13.51 -11.46 -2.20
CA ASP A 97 -13.33 -10.08 -2.76
C ASP A 97 -14.66 -9.42 -3.23
N GLY A 98 -15.60 -9.23 -2.32
CA GLY A 98 -17.01 -8.96 -2.55
C GLY A 98 -17.92 -9.06 -1.31
N ASN A 99 -17.40 -9.47 -0.15
CA ASN A 99 -18.08 -9.46 1.14
C ASN A 99 -17.12 -9.14 2.30
N ASN A 100 -17.07 -7.86 2.71
CA ASN A 100 -16.20 -7.33 3.77
C ASN A 100 -16.43 -7.86 5.21
N THR A 101 -17.16 -8.96 5.35
CA THR A 101 -17.24 -9.74 6.59
C THR A 101 -16.47 -11.06 6.50
N VAL A 102 -15.88 -11.39 5.35
CA VAL A 102 -15.20 -12.66 5.06
C VAL A 102 -13.74 -12.37 4.72
N TYR A 103 -12.84 -12.61 5.67
CA TYR A 103 -11.42 -12.26 5.56
C TYR A 103 -10.55 -13.07 6.53
N PRO A 104 -9.22 -13.17 6.29
CA PRO A 104 -8.27 -13.82 7.20
C PRO A 104 -8.41 -13.44 8.68
N GLY A 105 -8.93 -14.37 9.47
CA GLY A 105 -9.19 -14.20 10.91
C GLY A 105 -10.42 -13.37 11.26
N ALA A 106 -11.43 -13.33 10.38
CA ALA A 106 -12.78 -12.95 10.75
C ALA A 106 -13.37 -13.91 11.80
N ARG A 107 -14.62 -13.70 12.20
CA ARG A 107 -15.30 -14.60 13.14
C ARG A 107 -16.36 -15.38 12.39
N GLU A 108 -16.21 -16.70 12.42
CA GLU A 108 -17.23 -17.64 11.95
C GLU A 108 -18.62 -17.31 12.48
N VAL A 109 -19.55 -17.36 11.55
CA VAL A 109 -20.98 -17.50 11.76
C VAL A 109 -21.33 -18.86 11.18
N CYS A 110 -22.18 -19.65 11.85
CA CYS A 110 -22.70 -20.83 11.16
C CYS A 110 -23.60 -20.40 10.00
N ASP A 111 -23.04 -20.41 8.79
CA ASP A 111 -23.71 -20.13 7.52
C ASP A 111 -23.23 -21.04 6.37
N PHE A 112 -22.42 -22.07 6.69
CA PHE A 112 -21.76 -23.01 5.78
C PHE A 112 -20.78 -22.37 4.79
N ALA A 113 -20.29 -21.17 5.08
CA ALA A 113 -19.13 -20.60 4.40
C ALA A 113 -17.92 -20.56 5.34
N ASP A 114 -16.74 -20.65 4.76
CA ASP A 114 -15.51 -20.21 5.40
C ASP A 114 -15.60 -18.67 5.53
N ASN A 115 -15.79 -18.15 6.74
CA ASN A 115 -15.82 -16.70 6.96
C ASN A 115 -14.41 -16.15 7.26
N ASN A 116 -13.53 -16.94 7.88
CA ASN A 116 -12.22 -16.51 8.36
C ASN A 116 -11.07 -16.71 7.36
N CYS A 117 -11.36 -17.26 6.17
CA CYS A 117 -10.43 -17.65 5.10
C CYS A 117 -9.30 -18.60 5.55
N ASP A 118 -9.59 -19.66 6.31
CA ASP A 118 -8.61 -20.67 6.78
C ASP A 118 -8.72 -22.07 6.13
N ASP A 119 -9.57 -22.23 5.13
CA ASP A 119 -9.92 -23.49 4.44
C ASP A 119 -10.77 -24.50 5.28
N GLU A 120 -11.15 -24.18 6.52
CA GLU A 120 -12.21 -24.88 7.27
C GLU A 120 -13.56 -24.13 7.16
N VAL A 121 -14.68 -24.77 7.54
CA VAL A 121 -16.03 -24.20 7.41
C VAL A 121 -16.77 -24.36 8.74
N ASP A 122 -17.35 -23.27 9.23
CA ASP A 122 -18.03 -23.17 10.52
C ASP A 122 -17.16 -23.69 11.70
N GLU A 123 -15.84 -23.48 11.72
CA GLU A 123 -15.00 -24.10 12.74
C GLU A 123 -15.27 -23.55 14.15
N GLY A 124 -15.09 -24.41 15.16
CA GLY A 124 -15.49 -24.11 16.53
C GLY A 124 -17.01 -24.19 16.80
N PHE A 125 -17.87 -24.22 15.77
CA PHE A 125 -19.19 -24.81 15.89
C PHE A 125 -19.07 -26.33 15.80
N ALA A 126 -19.75 -27.08 16.67
CA ALA A 126 -19.98 -28.49 16.36
C ALA A 126 -21.18 -28.55 15.39
N SER A 127 -21.17 -29.52 14.47
CA SER A 127 -22.09 -29.61 13.33
C SER A 127 -23.59 -29.53 13.66
N HIS A 128 -23.95 -29.80 14.92
CA HIS A 128 -25.30 -29.77 15.47
C HIS A 128 -25.63 -28.50 16.30
N TRP A 129 -24.79 -27.46 16.26
CA TRP A 129 -25.10 -26.11 16.79
C TRP A 129 -25.45 -25.12 15.69
N CYS A 130 -24.95 -25.38 14.48
CA CYS A 130 -25.70 -25.13 13.26
C CYS A 130 -27.09 -25.79 13.39
N ARG A 131 -28.14 -25.10 12.95
CA ARG A 131 -29.52 -25.41 13.35
C ARG A 131 -30.12 -26.53 12.48
N ASP A 132 -29.68 -27.76 12.70
CA ASP A 132 -30.31 -28.97 12.15
C ASP A 132 -31.71 -29.15 12.77
N ALA A 133 -32.77 -29.05 11.96
CA ALA A 133 -34.16 -29.19 12.43
C ALA A 133 -34.93 -30.39 11.83
N ASP A 134 -34.40 -31.04 10.79
CA ASP A 134 -34.96 -32.22 10.15
C ASP A 134 -34.13 -33.51 10.33
N GLU A 135 -33.03 -33.43 11.10
CA GLU A 135 -32.08 -34.50 11.43
C GLU A 135 -31.32 -35.06 10.21
N ASP A 136 -31.05 -34.23 9.19
CA ASP A 136 -30.39 -34.62 7.95
C ASP A 136 -28.84 -34.58 8.01
N GLY A 137 -28.27 -33.88 9.00
CA GLY A 137 -26.83 -33.76 9.25
C GLY A 137 -26.19 -32.44 8.79
N TYR A 138 -26.98 -31.50 8.25
CA TYR A 138 -26.62 -30.10 8.00
C TYR A 138 -27.49 -29.20 8.92
N GLY A 139 -27.21 -27.90 9.06
CA GLY A 139 -28.12 -27.03 9.82
C GLY A 139 -28.25 -25.57 9.39
N ASP A 140 -29.38 -25.21 8.76
CA ASP A 140 -29.90 -23.83 8.65
C ASP A 140 -31.46 -23.79 8.69
N ALA A 141 -32.10 -22.70 8.28
CA ALA A 141 -33.39 -22.27 8.78
C ALA A 141 -34.60 -22.65 7.89
N ASN A 142 -34.40 -23.44 6.83
CA ASN A 142 -35.49 -23.95 5.99
C ASN A 142 -35.94 -25.37 6.36
N ASP A 143 -35.25 -26.03 7.29
CA ASP A 143 -35.35 -27.47 7.53
C ASP A 143 -36.70 -27.83 8.22
N THR A 144 -37.47 -28.70 7.55
CA THR A 144 -38.80 -29.22 7.96
C THR A 144 -39.11 -30.59 7.33
#